data_AF-A0A1Q8ARQ1-F1
#
_entry.id   AF-A0A1Q8ARQ1-F1
#
_cell.length_a   1.000
_cell.length_b   1.000
_cell.length_c   1.000
_cell.angle_alpha   90.00
_cell.angle_beta   90.00
_cell.angle_gamma   90.00
#
_symmetry.space_group_name_H-M   'P 1'
#
loop_
_entity.id
_entity.type
_entity.pdbx_description
1 polymer ?
#
loop_
_entity_poly.entity_id
_entity_poly.type
_entity_poly.pdbx_seq_one_letter_code
_entity_poly.pdbx_strand_id
1 'polypeptide(L)'
;MPNAAFPVTPDVAADTGIHLGDGHLRIKRGGPHGAYEYDVTGNAVEDQLYLIGTVMPTVSSAYSLNSPGFYINPELTWISLRYQSKPVALFKHETLGLPSGRKRNLSIPQVLRSDSHLMRHLARELLATDGVLGFYSAGRNGPHKYPRIQIKLKACPLIAQLTNFLRHELGLHVSYHFHRPNHLDRKAGLQQILQINRSQDIDTWRREIGFSNPSHISRMMVFDLLGECAPRTSIRARLSLLCGRSSRLEAVEPIPPHDLISIVDQMRKSFRFPRLEGKEILHKALEVSERLGSSPGRRLPPL
;
A
#
# COMPACT_ATOMS: atom_id res chain seq x y z
N MET A 1 33.30 -7.51 -0.83
CA MET A 1 32.56 -7.85 -2.06
C MET A 1 31.92 -6.58 -2.56
N PRO A 2 32.03 -6.25 -3.86
CA PRO A 2 31.47 -5.01 -4.39
C PRO A 2 29.96 -5.00 -4.11
N ASN A 3 29.47 -3.92 -3.50
CA ASN A 3 28.05 -3.69 -3.28
C ASN A 3 27.34 -3.83 -4.62
N ALA A 4 26.42 -4.79 -4.75
CA ALA A 4 25.55 -4.85 -5.91
C ALA A 4 24.80 -3.51 -5.98
N ALA A 5 25.15 -2.68 -6.96
CA ALA A 5 24.54 -1.38 -7.16
C ALA A 5 23.24 -1.60 -7.93
N PHE A 6 22.12 -1.67 -7.22
CA PHE A 6 20.82 -1.63 -7.88
C PHE A 6 20.59 -0.20 -8.41
N PRO A 7 20.16 -0.03 -9.67
CA PRO A 7 19.83 1.29 -10.19
C PRO A 7 18.61 1.85 -9.45
N VAL A 8 18.59 3.16 -9.23
CA VAL A 8 17.43 3.83 -8.61
C VAL A 8 16.37 4.03 -9.69
N THR A 9 15.39 3.13 -9.74
CA THR A 9 14.29 3.12 -10.72
C THR A 9 12.96 3.55 -10.08
N PRO A 10 11.91 3.78 -10.87
CA PRO A 10 10.57 4.00 -10.33
C PRO A 10 10.06 2.86 -9.44
N ASP A 11 10.47 1.61 -9.71
CA ASP A 11 10.10 0.46 -8.88
C ASP A 11 10.86 0.43 -7.56
N VAL A 12 12.13 0.86 -7.53
CA VAL A 12 12.88 1.10 -6.28
C VAL A 12 12.24 2.23 -5.46
N ALA A 13 11.76 3.30 -6.12
CA ALA A 13 11.07 4.40 -5.43
C ALA A 13 9.72 3.95 -4.84
N ALA A 14 8.95 3.18 -5.60
CA ALA A 14 7.70 2.57 -5.14
C ALA A 14 7.94 1.65 -3.93
N ASP A 15 8.87 0.69 -4.05
CA ASP A 15 9.23 -0.20 -2.94
C ASP A 15 9.85 0.55 -1.74
N THR A 16 10.49 1.70 -1.95
CA THR A 16 10.90 2.58 -0.85
C THR A 16 9.68 3.17 -0.13
N GLY A 17 8.65 3.60 -0.85
CA GLY A 17 7.37 4.03 -0.25
C GLY A 17 6.72 2.92 0.56
N ILE A 18 6.69 1.70 0.02
CA ILE A 18 6.22 0.49 0.71
C ILE A 18 7.04 0.23 1.98
N HIS A 19 8.38 0.34 1.91
CA HIS A 19 9.25 0.15 3.08
C HIS A 19 9.01 1.20 4.15
N LEU A 20 8.81 2.45 3.77
CA LEU A 20 8.54 3.52 4.74
C LEU A 20 7.19 3.28 5.45
N GLY A 21 6.24 2.68 4.75
CA GLY A 21 4.93 2.30 5.27
C GLY A 21 4.93 0.99 6.07
N ASP A 22 4.61 -0.11 5.38
CA ASP A 22 4.41 -1.45 5.99
C ASP A 22 5.61 -2.40 5.87
N GLY A 23 6.68 -2.02 5.18
CA GLY A 23 7.85 -2.91 5.01
C GLY A 23 8.66 -3.09 6.30
N HIS A 24 9.24 -4.27 6.49
CA HIS A 24 10.12 -4.58 7.60
C HIS A 24 11.44 -5.11 7.05
N LEU A 25 12.55 -4.52 7.48
CA LEU A 25 13.89 -4.95 7.07
C LEU A 25 14.66 -5.46 8.29
N ARG A 26 15.11 -6.70 8.23
CA ARG A 26 15.94 -7.32 9.27
C ARG A 26 17.32 -7.66 8.73
N ILE A 27 18.34 -7.04 9.30
CA ILE A 27 19.74 -7.35 9.01
C ILE A 27 20.40 -7.85 10.29
N LYS A 28 20.80 -9.12 10.31
CA LYS A 28 21.60 -9.74 11.37
C LYS A 28 22.96 -10.13 10.78
N ARG A 29 24.02 -9.42 11.16
CA ARG A 29 25.40 -9.67 10.74
C ARG A 29 26.09 -10.63 11.71
N GLY A 30 26.98 -11.48 11.20
CA GLY A 30 27.84 -12.36 12.00
C GLY A 30 27.17 -13.63 12.51
N GLY A 31 27.97 -14.70 12.63
CA GLY A 31 27.55 -16.03 13.09
C GLY A 31 26.99 -16.96 11.99
N PRO A 32 26.76 -18.25 12.31
CA PRO A 32 26.22 -19.24 11.37
C PRO A 32 24.76 -18.98 10.93
N HIS A 33 24.09 -18.00 11.54
CA HIS A 33 22.68 -17.67 11.32
C HIS A 33 22.48 -16.20 10.90
N GLY A 34 23.37 -15.65 10.06
CA GLY A 34 23.16 -14.34 9.47
C GLY A 34 21.83 -14.30 8.70
N ALA A 35 21.08 -13.19 8.80
CA ALA A 35 19.74 -13.07 8.22
C ALA A 35 19.57 -11.70 7.55
N TYR A 36 19.05 -11.71 6.32
CA TYR A 36 18.81 -10.53 5.50
C TYR A 36 17.40 -10.64 4.92
N GLU A 37 16.43 -10.34 5.77
CA GLU A 37 15.02 -10.62 5.53
C GLU A 37 14.29 -9.31 5.27
N TYR A 38 13.36 -9.35 4.32
CA TYR A 38 12.43 -8.26 4.05
C TYR A 38 11.01 -8.80 3.97
N ASP A 39 10.10 -8.13 4.67
CA ASP A 39 8.69 -8.50 4.73
C ASP A 39 7.82 -7.27 4.46
N VAL A 40 6.71 -7.43 3.74
CA VAL A 40 5.64 -6.42 3.67
C VAL A 40 4.38 -7.10 4.15
N THR A 41 3.79 -6.59 5.24
CA THR A 41 2.64 -7.23 5.88
C THR A 41 1.40 -6.36 5.73
N GLY A 42 0.28 -6.99 5.38
CA GLY A 42 -1.02 -6.34 5.29
C GLY A 42 -2.12 -7.23 5.86
N ASN A 43 -3.34 -6.71 5.89
CA ASN A 43 -4.51 -7.47 6.24
C ASN A 43 -4.79 -8.56 5.18
N ALA A 44 -5.10 -9.78 5.64
CA ALA A 44 -5.28 -10.93 4.75
C ALA A 44 -6.46 -10.80 3.77
N VAL A 45 -7.42 -9.91 4.04
CA VAL A 45 -8.55 -9.65 3.15
C VAL A 45 -8.37 -8.33 2.41
N GLU A 46 -8.12 -7.22 3.12
CA GLU A 46 -8.06 -5.89 2.50
C GLU A 46 -6.86 -5.70 1.57
N ASP A 47 -5.71 -6.32 1.89
CA ASP A 47 -4.44 -6.06 1.21
C ASP A 47 -3.97 -7.22 0.34
N GLN A 48 -4.70 -8.34 0.27
CA GLN A 48 -4.32 -9.50 -0.54
C GLN A 48 -4.15 -9.13 -2.03
N LEU A 49 -5.11 -8.39 -2.60
CA LEU A 49 -5.02 -7.92 -3.99
C LEU A 49 -3.87 -6.93 -4.20
N TYR A 50 -3.58 -6.09 -3.21
CA TYR A 50 -2.47 -5.14 -3.27
C TYR A 50 -1.12 -5.87 -3.24
N LEU A 51 -0.95 -6.82 -2.32
CA LEU A 51 0.32 -7.54 -2.17
C LEU A 51 0.63 -8.41 -3.38
N ILE A 52 -0.37 -9.14 -3.89
CA ILE A 52 -0.21 -10.00 -5.08
C ILE A 52 -0.10 -9.15 -6.35
N GLY A 53 -1.03 -8.22 -6.56
CA GLY A 53 -1.17 -7.49 -7.81
C GLY A 53 -0.22 -6.31 -7.97
N THR A 54 0.34 -5.76 -6.88
CA THR A 54 1.16 -4.54 -6.91
C THR A 54 2.50 -4.72 -6.21
N VAL A 55 2.54 -5.16 -4.96
CA VAL A 55 3.81 -5.21 -4.19
C VAL A 55 4.76 -6.26 -4.76
N MET A 56 4.28 -7.49 -4.97
CA MET A 56 5.08 -8.59 -5.53
C MET A 56 5.74 -8.23 -6.88
N PRO A 57 5.01 -7.79 -7.92
CA PRO A 57 5.64 -7.40 -9.18
C PRO A 57 6.58 -6.20 -9.03
N THR A 58 6.31 -5.28 -8.10
CA THR A 58 7.18 -4.13 -7.84
C THR A 58 8.52 -4.54 -7.25
N VAL A 59 8.54 -5.38 -6.21
CA VAL A 59 9.80 -5.84 -5.63
C VAL A 59 10.56 -6.78 -6.57
N SER A 60 9.85 -7.62 -7.34
CA SER A 60 10.45 -8.49 -8.35
C SER A 60 11.14 -7.68 -9.44
N SER A 61 10.49 -6.62 -9.93
CA SER A 61 11.05 -5.73 -10.96
C SER A 61 12.19 -4.86 -10.43
N ALA A 62 12.05 -4.30 -9.22
CA ALA A 62 13.08 -3.45 -8.60
C ALA A 62 14.42 -4.15 -8.40
N TYR A 63 14.39 -5.46 -8.11
CA TYR A 63 15.57 -6.19 -7.63
C TYR A 63 15.84 -7.50 -8.40
N SER A 64 15.16 -7.72 -9.52
CA SER A 64 15.24 -8.95 -10.32
C SER A 64 15.01 -10.22 -9.50
N LEU A 65 13.99 -10.23 -8.63
CA LEU A 65 13.64 -11.38 -7.80
C LEU A 65 12.65 -12.30 -8.52
N ASN A 66 13.00 -13.58 -8.64
CA ASN A 66 12.20 -14.56 -9.39
C ASN A 66 10.83 -14.84 -8.77
N SER A 67 10.73 -14.93 -7.44
CA SER A 67 9.45 -15.13 -6.75
C SER A 67 9.60 -14.86 -5.24
N PRO A 68 9.26 -13.66 -4.75
CA PRO A 68 9.06 -13.43 -3.33
C PRO A 68 7.98 -14.38 -2.80
N GLY A 69 8.19 -14.95 -1.62
CA GLY A 69 7.25 -15.89 -1.00
C GLY A 69 6.12 -15.18 -0.27
N PHE A 70 5.04 -15.89 0.00
CA PHE A 70 3.98 -15.42 0.90
C PHE A 70 3.95 -16.25 2.18
N TYR A 71 3.67 -15.59 3.29
CA TYR A 71 3.32 -16.20 4.56
C TYR A 71 1.95 -15.69 4.98
N ILE A 72 1.05 -16.57 5.39
CA ILE A 72 -0.19 -16.20 6.07
C ILE A 72 -0.16 -16.71 7.49
N ASN A 73 -0.69 -15.93 8.43
CA ASN A 73 -0.80 -16.41 9.79
C ASN A 73 -1.92 -17.46 9.92
N PRO A 74 -1.86 -18.36 10.93
CA PRO A 74 -2.86 -19.40 11.10
C PRO A 74 -4.30 -18.88 11.31
N GLU A 75 -4.45 -17.69 11.88
CA GLU A 75 -5.78 -17.08 12.13
C GLU A 75 -6.35 -16.36 10.90
N LEU A 76 -5.60 -16.32 9.78
CA LEU A 76 -6.01 -15.69 8.51
C LEU A 76 -6.36 -14.20 8.65
N THR A 77 -5.70 -13.50 9.58
CA THR A 77 -5.91 -12.07 9.84
C THR A 77 -4.90 -11.19 9.10
N TRP A 78 -3.70 -11.70 8.84
CA TRP A 78 -2.65 -10.97 8.13
C TRP A 78 -1.83 -11.88 7.22
N ILE A 79 -1.30 -11.27 6.17
CA ILE A 79 -0.49 -11.91 5.14
C ILE A 79 0.77 -11.06 4.94
N SER A 80 1.91 -11.72 4.73
CA SER A 80 3.18 -11.06 4.42
C SER A 80 3.76 -11.56 3.11
N LEU A 81 4.16 -10.66 2.23
CA LEU A 81 5.15 -10.94 1.19
C LEU A 81 6.54 -10.96 1.84
N ARG A 82 7.33 -12.01 1.64
CA ARG A 82 8.64 -12.20 2.29
C ARG A 82 9.71 -12.64 1.29
N TYR A 83 10.91 -12.12 1.43
CA TYR A 83 12.08 -12.63 0.72
C TYR A 83 13.36 -12.44 1.53
N GLN A 84 14.37 -13.24 1.21
CA GLN A 84 15.70 -13.11 1.78
C GLN A 84 16.70 -12.79 0.67
N SER A 85 17.39 -11.66 0.79
CA SER A 85 18.41 -11.25 -0.16
C SER A 85 19.39 -10.29 0.49
N LYS A 86 20.61 -10.77 0.74
CA LYS A 86 21.69 -9.95 1.31
C LYS A 86 21.99 -8.71 0.46
N PRO A 87 22.15 -8.82 -0.88
CA PRO A 87 22.38 -7.64 -1.72
C PRO A 87 21.27 -6.59 -1.59
N VAL A 88 19.99 -7.00 -1.65
CA VAL A 88 18.85 -6.07 -1.58
C VAL A 88 18.75 -5.42 -0.19
N ALA A 89 18.92 -6.21 0.87
CA ALA A 89 18.87 -5.71 2.23
C ALA A 89 19.97 -4.67 2.50
N LEU A 90 21.20 -4.93 2.05
CA LEU A 90 22.31 -3.99 2.17
C LEU A 90 22.11 -2.75 1.30
N PHE A 91 21.61 -2.89 0.08
CA PHE A 91 21.26 -1.74 -0.75
C PHE A 91 20.22 -0.82 -0.09
N LYS A 92 19.11 -1.39 0.40
CA LYS A 92 18.09 -0.63 1.13
C LYS A 92 18.69 0.10 2.34
N HIS A 93 19.50 -0.60 3.14
CA HIS A 93 20.01 -0.04 4.39
C HIS A 93 21.20 0.91 4.21
N GLU A 94 22.23 0.48 3.50
CA GLU A 94 23.50 1.20 3.37
C GLU A 94 23.46 2.24 2.25
N THR A 95 22.76 1.96 1.13
CA THR A 95 22.68 2.88 -0.01
C THR A 95 21.52 3.85 0.10
N LEU A 96 20.30 3.35 0.37
CA LEU A 96 19.13 4.22 0.51
C LEU A 96 18.97 4.82 1.92
N GLY A 97 19.70 4.31 2.92
CA GLY A 97 19.61 4.80 4.30
C GLY A 97 18.32 4.35 5.01
N LEU A 98 17.66 3.30 4.52
CA LEU A 98 16.43 2.80 5.14
C LEU A 98 16.73 2.05 6.45
N PRO A 99 15.98 2.28 7.52
CA PRO A 99 16.28 1.65 8.81
C PRO A 99 15.99 0.15 8.78
N SER A 100 16.85 -0.62 9.44
CA SER A 100 16.55 -2.00 9.84
C SER A 100 15.89 -2.03 11.22
N GLY A 101 14.87 -2.86 11.39
CA GLY A 101 14.12 -2.98 12.64
C GLY A 101 13.06 -1.87 12.81
N ARG A 102 13.01 -1.27 14.02
CA ARG A 102 11.97 -0.30 14.38
C ARG A 102 12.17 1.05 13.67
N LYS A 103 11.15 1.48 12.93
CA LYS A 103 11.08 2.79 12.25
C LYS A 103 10.80 3.92 13.24
N ARG A 104 11.82 4.68 13.62
CA ARG A 104 11.66 5.83 14.56
C ARG A 104 11.95 7.18 13.91
N ASN A 105 12.96 7.25 13.05
CA ASN A 105 13.42 8.47 12.40
C ASN A 105 13.43 8.25 10.88
N LEU A 106 12.25 8.26 10.26
CA LEU A 106 12.13 8.05 8.83
C LEU A 106 12.37 9.35 8.06
N SER A 107 13.11 9.24 6.96
CA SER A 107 13.30 10.30 5.98
C SER A 107 13.30 9.69 4.58
N ILE A 108 12.84 10.46 3.59
CA ILE A 108 12.90 10.07 2.19
C ILE A 108 14.36 10.18 1.72
N PRO A 109 14.95 9.14 1.09
CA PRO A 109 16.32 9.18 0.57
C PRO A 109 16.55 10.38 -0.37
N GLN A 110 17.71 11.03 -0.27
CA GLN A 110 18.00 12.25 -1.05
C GLN A 110 17.90 12.01 -2.57
N VAL A 111 18.36 10.86 -3.04
CA VAL A 111 18.31 10.47 -4.45
C VAL A 111 16.88 10.42 -4.98
N LEU A 112 15.91 10.01 -4.16
CA LEU A 112 14.49 10.04 -4.54
C LEU A 112 13.93 11.44 -4.42
N ARG A 113 14.26 12.15 -3.34
CA ARG A 113 13.74 13.51 -3.06
C ARG A 113 14.13 14.55 -4.11
N SER A 114 15.24 14.34 -4.79
CA SER A 114 15.75 15.26 -5.81
C SER A 114 15.16 14.99 -7.20
N ASP A 115 14.32 13.96 -7.34
CA ASP A 115 13.68 13.57 -8.60
C ASP A 115 12.16 13.52 -8.41
N SER A 116 11.48 14.53 -8.95
CA SER A 116 10.02 14.64 -8.85
C SER A 116 9.28 13.49 -9.50
N HIS A 117 9.85 12.82 -10.52
CA HIS A 117 9.25 11.62 -11.12
C HIS A 117 9.30 10.45 -10.12
N LEU A 118 10.45 10.17 -9.52
CA LEU A 118 10.59 9.11 -8.50
C LEU A 118 9.74 9.38 -7.25
N MET A 119 9.63 10.64 -6.82
CA MET A 119 8.78 11.04 -5.70
C MET A 119 7.30 10.70 -5.90
N ARG A 120 6.78 10.76 -7.14
CA ARG A 120 5.39 10.35 -7.43
C ARG A 120 5.16 8.87 -7.13
N HIS A 121 6.11 8.01 -7.51
CA HIS A 121 6.03 6.57 -7.23
C HIS A 121 6.10 6.27 -5.73
N LEU A 122 7.01 6.93 -5.01
CA LEU A 122 7.10 6.81 -3.55
C LEU A 122 5.81 7.29 -2.86
N ALA A 123 5.29 8.47 -3.25
CA ALA A 123 4.10 9.06 -2.65
C ALA A 123 2.86 8.18 -2.84
N ARG A 124 2.71 7.55 -4.02
CA ARG A 124 1.64 6.59 -4.32
C ARG A 124 1.65 5.43 -3.34
N GLU A 125 2.80 4.79 -3.16
CA GLU A 125 2.89 3.60 -2.32
C GLU A 125 2.89 3.90 -0.82
N LEU A 126 3.35 5.09 -0.43
CA LEU A 126 3.21 5.53 0.95
C LEU A 126 1.73 5.78 1.32
N LEU A 127 0.93 6.34 0.39
CA LEU A 127 -0.52 6.39 0.55
C LEU A 127 -1.11 4.97 0.58
N ALA A 128 -0.66 4.08 -0.30
CA ALA A 128 -1.17 2.71 -0.42
C ALA A 128 -1.05 1.88 0.87
N THR A 129 -0.05 2.18 1.70
CA THR A 129 0.29 1.44 2.94
C THR A 129 -0.20 2.16 4.19
N ASP A 130 0.32 3.36 4.47
CA ASP A 130 0.07 4.11 5.70
C ASP A 130 -0.97 5.24 5.53
N GLY A 131 -1.59 5.32 4.36
CA GLY A 131 -2.55 6.34 4.02
C GLY A 131 -3.99 5.82 3.91
N VAL A 132 -4.92 6.76 4.05
CA VAL A 132 -6.34 6.53 3.94
C VAL A 132 -6.90 7.46 2.88
N LEU A 133 -7.57 6.86 1.88
CA LEU A 133 -8.53 7.55 1.04
C LEU A 133 -9.93 7.25 1.58
N GLY A 134 -10.58 8.28 2.11
CA GLY A 134 -11.93 8.18 2.66
C GLY A 134 -12.83 9.26 2.11
N PHE A 135 -14.13 9.05 2.26
CA PHE A 135 -15.15 10.04 1.91
C PHE A 135 -15.89 10.43 3.18
N TYR A 136 -16.06 11.73 3.38
CA TYR A 136 -16.62 12.31 4.59
C TYR A 136 -17.98 12.92 4.29
N SER A 137 -18.78 13.10 5.33
CA SER A 137 -20.03 13.85 5.24
C SER A 137 -19.87 15.25 5.83
N ALA A 138 -20.62 16.22 5.29
CA ALA A 138 -20.72 17.57 5.86
C ALA A 138 -21.65 17.61 7.10
N GLY A 139 -22.51 16.60 7.27
CA GLY A 139 -23.43 16.50 8.41
C GLY A 139 -23.37 15.12 9.06
N ARG A 140 -23.88 14.98 10.29
CA ARG A 140 -23.80 13.73 11.07
C ARG A 140 -24.38 12.50 10.36
N ASN A 141 -25.45 12.71 9.58
CA ASN A 141 -26.17 11.65 8.86
C ASN A 141 -26.21 11.91 7.34
N GLY A 142 -25.36 12.83 6.86
CA GLY A 142 -25.36 13.15 5.43
C GLY A 142 -24.61 12.09 4.61
N PRO A 143 -24.72 12.17 3.28
CA PRO A 143 -23.99 11.29 2.40
C PRO A 143 -22.48 11.52 2.50
N HIS A 144 -21.69 10.47 2.28
CA HIS A 144 -20.22 10.53 2.37
C HIS A 144 -19.62 10.87 1.00
N LYS A 145 -19.67 12.16 0.64
CA LYS A 145 -19.33 12.66 -0.70
C LYS A 145 -18.04 13.46 -0.79
N TYR A 146 -17.42 13.81 0.34
CA TYR A 146 -16.23 14.67 0.35
C TYR A 146 -14.96 13.83 0.43
N PRO A 147 -14.26 13.59 -0.69
CA PRO A 147 -13.05 12.79 -0.69
C PRO A 147 -11.97 13.47 0.16
N ARG A 148 -11.16 12.65 0.82
CA ARG A 148 -10.02 13.08 1.62
C ARG A 148 -8.92 12.03 1.56
N ILE A 149 -7.72 12.49 1.25
CA ILE A 149 -6.49 11.72 1.46
C ILE A 149 -5.91 12.14 2.80
N GLN A 150 -5.52 11.17 3.63
CA GLN A 150 -4.85 11.41 4.89
C GLN A 150 -3.71 10.41 5.07
N ILE A 151 -2.51 10.88 5.41
CA ILE A 151 -1.38 10.04 5.81
C ILE A 151 -1.00 10.43 7.23
N LYS A 152 -0.93 9.44 8.13
CA LYS A 152 -0.69 9.67 9.55
C LYS A 152 0.46 8.79 10.01
N LEU A 153 1.58 9.42 10.36
CA LEU A 153 2.79 8.73 10.82
C LEU A 153 3.26 9.26 12.16
N LYS A 154 4.13 8.50 12.83
CA LYS A 154 4.91 9.03 13.96
C LYS A 154 5.74 10.23 13.48
N ALA A 155 5.84 11.27 14.31
CA ALA A 155 6.56 12.48 13.95
C ALA A 155 8.01 12.19 13.53
N CYS A 156 8.32 12.49 12.27
CA CYS A 156 9.64 12.31 11.66
C CYS A 156 9.80 13.23 10.42
N PRO A 157 11.00 13.38 9.85
CA PRO A 157 11.22 14.23 8.67
C PRO A 157 10.36 13.87 7.44
N LEU A 158 9.96 12.60 7.30
CA LEU A 158 9.25 12.07 6.12
C LEU A 158 7.98 12.87 5.75
N ILE A 159 7.07 13.14 6.70
CA ILE A 159 5.80 13.82 6.37
C ILE A 159 6.03 15.27 5.90
N ALA A 160 6.99 15.97 6.52
CA ALA A 160 7.34 17.32 6.12
C ALA A 160 7.96 17.33 4.71
N GLN A 161 8.85 16.38 4.41
CA GLN A 161 9.45 16.22 3.08
C GLN A 161 8.40 15.92 2.00
N LEU A 162 7.45 15.03 2.30
CA LEU A 162 6.33 14.74 1.40
C LEU A 162 5.43 15.96 1.20
N THR A 163 5.10 16.69 2.28
CA THR A 163 4.27 17.90 2.21
C THR A 163 4.92 18.96 1.32
N ASN A 164 6.22 19.17 1.45
CA ASN A 164 6.97 20.12 0.62
C ASN A 164 6.91 19.72 -0.87
N PHE A 165 7.15 18.43 -1.19
CA PHE A 165 7.00 17.92 -2.55
C PHE A 165 5.60 18.19 -3.10
N LEU A 166 4.54 17.80 -2.37
CA LEU A 166 3.17 17.95 -2.84
C LEU A 166 2.77 19.43 -3.05
N ARG A 167 3.22 20.34 -2.19
CA ARG A 167 2.91 21.77 -2.31
C ARG A 167 3.69 22.44 -3.43
N HIS A 168 4.98 22.20 -3.52
CA HIS A 168 5.87 22.97 -4.39
C HIS A 168 6.00 22.38 -5.79
N GLU A 169 5.98 21.05 -5.92
CA GLU A 169 6.11 20.37 -7.22
C GLU A 169 4.76 20.11 -7.89
N LEU A 170 3.71 19.86 -7.10
CA LEU A 170 2.37 19.53 -7.62
C LEU A 170 1.33 20.61 -7.37
N GLY A 171 1.65 21.68 -6.64
CA GLY A 171 0.71 22.78 -6.36
C GLY A 171 -0.48 22.40 -5.49
N LEU A 172 -0.41 21.29 -4.74
CA LEU A 172 -1.54 20.78 -3.95
C LEU A 172 -1.73 21.57 -2.65
N HIS A 173 -2.98 21.80 -2.25
CA HIS A 173 -3.29 22.42 -0.97
C HIS A 173 -3.32 21.38 0.15
N VAL A 174 -2.13 21.08 0.65
CA VAL A 174 -1.93 20.12 1.72
C VAL A 174 -2.00 20.80 3.08
N SER A 175 -2.81 20.28 4.01
CA SER A 175 -2.70 20.64 5.43
C SER A 175 -1.73 19.69 6.14
N TYR A 176 -0.90 20.27 7.01
CA TYR A 176 0.10 19.57 7.79
C TYR A 176 0.01 20.03 9.23
N HIS A 177 -0.21 19.09 10.15
CA HIS A 177 -0.34 19.42 11.56
C HIS A 177 0.14 18.26 12.44
N PHE A 178 0.39 18.60 13.71
CA PHE A 178 0.76 17.64 14.74
C PHE A 178 -0.47 17.22 15.53
N HIS A 179 -0.54 15.94 15.87
CA HIS A 179 -1.59 15.39 16.72
C HIS A 179 -0.95 14.66 17.89
N ARG A 180 -1.37 15.02 19.10
CA ARG A 180 -1.08 14.24 20.31
C ARG A 180 -2.31 13.37 20.60
N PRO A 181 -2.20 12.04 20.53
CA PRO A 181 -3.31 11.16 20.89
C PRO A 181 -3.70 11.39 22.35
N ASN A 182 -5.01 11.34 22.63
CA ASN A 182 -5.54 11.56 23.98
C ASN A 182 -5.02 10.50 24.98
N HIS A 183 -4.93 10.91 26.26
CA HIS A 183 -4.27 10.27 27.42
C HIS A 183 -4.45 8.75 27.67
N LEU A 184 -5.31 8.05 26.94
CA LEU A 184 -5.56 6.61 27.13
C LEU A 184 -4.46 5.71 26.57
N ASP A 185 -3.63 6.21 25.66
CA ASP A 185 -2.51 5.45 25.10
C ASP A 185 -1.18 6.18 25.36
N ARG A 186 -0.70 6.14 26.62
CA ARG A 186 0.55 6.78 27.08
C ARG A 186 1.80 6.38 26.26
N LYS A 187 1.72 5.35 25.41
CA LYS A 187 2.81 4.91 24.52
C LYS A 187 2.78 5.56 23.14
N ALA A 188 1.66 6.17 22.74
CA ALA A 188 1.52 6.79 21.44
C ALA A 188 2.17 8.19 21.46
N GLY A 189 3.38 8.27 20.91
CA GLY A 189 4.12 9.53 20.78
C GLY A 189 3.45 10.54 19.84
N LEU A 190 4.07 11.72 19.70
CA LEU A 190 3.63 12.76 18.78
C LEU A 190 3.47 12.21 17.35
N GLN A 191 2.31 12.46 16.74
CA GLN A 191 2.00 12.07 15.37
C GLN A 191 1.98 13.30 14.46
N GLN A 192 2.33 13.10 13.20
CA GLN A 192 2.19 14.08 12.13
C GLN A 192 1.12 13.60 11.16
N ILE A 193 0.25 14.52 10.76
CA ILE A 193 -0.85 14.25 9.85
C ILE A 193 -0.69 15.15 8.64
N LEU A 194 -0.66 14.53 7.46
CA LEU A 194 -0.80 15.16 6.16
C LEU A 194 -2.21 14.90 5.66
N GLN A 195 -2.89 15.94 5.17
CA GLN A 195 -4.25 15.81 4.69
C GLN A 195 -4.52 16.66 3.44
N ILE A 196 -5.25 16.09 2.50
CA ILE A 196 -5.72 16.74 1.26
C ILE A 196 -7.24 16.60 1.24
N ASN A 197 -7.95 17.72 1.14
CA ASN A 197 -9.42 17.78 1.28
C ASN A 197 -10.15 18.32 0.07
N ARG A 198 -9.46 19.07 -0.80
CA ARG A 198 -10.12 19.70 -1.95
C ARG A 198 -10.27 18.65 -3.04
N SER A 199 -11.46 18.53 -3.61
CA SER A 199 -11.73 17.58 -4.69
C SER A 199 -10.75 17.78 -5.86
N GLN A 200 -10.44 19.03 -6.22
CA GLN A 200 -9.49 19.35 -7.30
C GLN A 200 -8.07 18.86 -7.00
N ASP A 201 -7.64 18.90 -5.74
CA ASP A 201 -6.32 18.40 -5.34
C ASP A 201 -6.30 16.86 -5.34
N ILE A 202 -7.42 16.21 -5.03
CA ILE A 202 -7.56 14.75 -5.10
C ILE A 202 -7.62 14.28 -6.55
N ASP A 203 -8.27 15.03 -7.44
CA ASP A 203 -8.23 14.77 -8.88
C ASP A 203 -6.82 14.96 -9.44
N THR A 204 -6.11 16.00 -8.98
CA THR A 204 -4.69 16.20 -9.31
C THR A 204 -3.84 15.04 -8.79
N TRP A 205 -4.07 14.57 -7.55
CA TRP A 205 -3.42 13.36 -7.05
C TRP A 205 -3.72 12.15 -7.95
N ARG A 206 -5.00 11.90 -8.28
CA ARG A 206 -5.44 10.78 -9.14
C ARG A 206 -4.71 10.80 -10.49
N ARG A 207 -4.52 11.98 -11.08
CA ARG A 207 -3.86 12.15 -12.39
C ARG A 207 -2.34 12.06 -12.32
N GLU A 208 -1.72 12.78 -11.39
CA GLU A 208 -0.26 12.96 -11.33
C GLU A 208 0.45 11.82 -10.56
N ILE A 209 -0.17 11.32 -9.49
CA ILE A 209 0.39 10.30 -8.63
C ILE A 209 -0.31 8.96 -8.87
N GLY A 210 -1.64 8.93 -8.87
CA GLY A 210 -2.46 7.74 -8.99
C GLY A 210 -2.69 7.00 -7.67
N PHE A 211 -3.43 5.89 -7.74
CA PHE A 211 -3.69 4.97 -6.63
C PHE A 211 -3.29 3.57 -7.06
N SER A 212 -2.61 2.82 -6.18
CA SER A 212 -2.13 1.47 -6.48
C SER A 212 -2.70 0.37 -5.59
N ASN A 213 -3.23 0.71 -4.40
CA ASN A 213 -3.94 -0.23 -3.54
C ASN A 213 -5.39 -0.41 -4.05
N PRO A 214 -5.81 -1.63 -4.43
CA PRO A 214 -7.19 -1.94 -4.83
C PRO A 214 -8.26 -1.53 -3.80
N SER A 215 -7.89 -1.45 -2.52
CA SER A 215 -8.77 -0.91 -1.47
C SER A 215 -9.07 0.58 -1.67
N HIS A 216 -8.11 1.41 -2.07
CA HIS A 216 -8.35 2.82 -2.42
C HIS A 216 -9.04 2.96 -3.77
N ILE A 217 -8.60 2.18 -4.77
CA ILE A 217 -9.18 2.20 -6.13
C ILE A 217 -10.67 1.85 -6.07
N SER A 218 -11.04 0.78 -5.38
CA SER A 218 -12.46 0.39 -5.23
C SER A 218 -13.31 1.47 -4.55
N ARG A 219 -12.76 2.22 -3.59
CA ARG A 219 -13.48 3.37 -3.00
C ARG A 219 -13.73 4.48 -4.02
N MET A 220 -12.75 4.80 -4.86
CA MET A 220 -12.95 5.76 -5.95
C MET A 220 -13.97 5.27 -6.96
N MET A 221 -13.92 4.00 -7.35
CA MET A 221 -14.89 3.44 -8.31
C MET A 221 -16.32 3.44 -7.76
N VAL A 222 -16.50 3.10 -6.47
CA VAL A 222 -17.81 3.18 -5.81
C VAL A 222 -18.30 4.63 -5.75
N PHE A 223 -17.41 5.57 -5.45
CA PHE A 223 -17.74 7.00 -5.48
C PHE A 223 -18.11 7.49 -6.89
N ASP A 224 -17.35 7.09 -7.91
CA ASP A 224 -17.64 7.44 -9.31
C ASP A 224 -19.01 6.86 -9.75
N LEU A 225 -19.41 5.69 -9.21
CA LEU A 225 -20.69 5.03 -9.48
C LEU A 225 -21.89 5.67 -8.75
N LEU A 226 -21.75 5.95 -7.45
CA LEU A 226 -22.87 6.35 -6.57
C LEU A 226 -22.88 7.84 -6.20
N GLY A 227 -21.77 8.56 -6.45
CA GLY A 227 -21.53 9.90 -5.94
C GLY A 227 -21.25 9.95 -4.43
N GLU A 228 -21.07 8.79 -3.78
CA GLU A 228 -20.69 8.66 -2.37
C GLU A 228 -19.98 7.32 -2.09
N CYS A 229 -19.25 7.24 -0.97
CA CYS A 229 -18.70 5.97 -0.49
C CYS A 229 -18.74 5.92 1.04
N ALA A 230 -19.57 5.03 1.59
CA ALA A 230 -19.72 4.88 3.03
C ALA A 230 -18.41 4.41 3.70
N PRO A 231 -18.11 4.89 4.93
CA PRO A 231 -16.93 4.45 5.68
C PRO A 231 -17.09 3.01 6.14
N ARG A 232 -15.97 2.40 6.56
CA ARG A 232 -15.92 1.04 7.15
C ARG A 232 -16.49 -0.07 6.26
N THR A 233 -16.51 0.14 4.95
CA THR A 233 -16.79 -0.90 3.98
C THR A 233 -15.55 -1.78 3.80
N SER A 234 -15.75 -3.08 3.54
CA SER A 234 -14.65 -3.97 3.18
C SER A 234 -14.38 -3.93 1.68
N ILE A 235 -13.20 -4.38 1.25
CA ILE A 235 -12.89 -4.50 -0.17
C ILE A 235 -13.87 -5.45 -0.86
N ARG A 236 -14.26 -6.56 -0.22
CA ARG A 236 -15.25 -7.50 -0.75
C ARG A 236 -16.58 -6.82 -1.01
N ALA A 237 -17.13 -6.11 -0.02
CA ALA A 237 -18.41 -5.41 -0.17
C ALA A 237 -18.39 -4.41 -1.33
N ARG A 238 -17.27 -3.67 -1.50
CA ARG A 238 -17.11 -2.73 -2.62
C ARG A 238 -17.03 -3.46 -3.96
N LEU A 239 -16.26 -4.53 -4.06
CA LEU A 239 -16.14 -5.30 -5.30
C LEU A 239 -17.47 -5.99 -5.67
N SER A 240 -18.17 -6.59 -4.71
CA SER A 240 -19.49 -7.19 -4.93
C SER A 240 -20.51 -6.18 -5.48
N LEU A 241 -20.52 -4.95 -4.95
CA LEU A 241 -21.33 -3.84 -5.48
C LEU A 241 -20.92 -3.52 -6.93
N LEU A 242 -19.61 -3.35 -7.19
CA LEU A 242 -19.10 -2.97 -8.51
C LEU A 242 -19.36 -4.05 -9.58
N CYS A 243 -19.44 -5.31 -9.20
CA CYS A 243 -19.81 -6.42 -10.09
C CYS A 243 -21.34 -6.61 -10.23
N GLY A 244 -22.17 -5.75 -9.63
CA GLY A 244 -23.63 -5.86 -9.67
C GLY A 244 -24.20 -7.03 -8.86
N ARG A 245 -23.41 -7.65 -7.98
CA ARG A 245 -23.83 -8.77 -7.11
C ARG A 245 -24.57 -8.31 -5.85
N SER A 246 -24.43 -7.04 -5.50
CA SER A 246 -25.16 -6.43 -4.40
C SER A 246 -25.65 -5.04 -4.80
N SER A 247 -26.82 -4.66 -4.32
CA SER A 247 -27.32 -3.29 -4.41
C SER A 247 -26.84 -2.40 -3.25
N ARG A 248 -26.16 -2.99 -2.25
CA ARG A 248 -25.70 -2.32 -1.03
C ARG A 248 -24.27 -2.72 -0.67
N LEU A 249 -23.59 -1.87 0.11
CA LEU A 249 -22.24 -2.12 0.62
C LEU A 249 -22.29 -3.06 1.84
N GLU A 250 -22.76 -4.28 1.63
CA GLU A 250 -22.89 -5.34 2.63
C GLU A 250 -21.90 -6.47 2.32
N ALA A 251 -21.53 -7.27 3.34
CA ALA A 251 -20.63 -8.39 3.15
C ALA A 251 -21.38 -9.53 2.46
N VAL A 252 -20.89 -9.93 1.28
CA VAL A 252 -21.49 -10.99 0.45
C VAL A 252 -20.56 -12.20 0.41
N GLU A 253 -21.11 -13.32 -0.09
CA GLU A 253 -20.38 -14.50 -0.53
C GLU A 253 -19.11 -14.18 -1.36
N PRO A 254 -18.16 -15.13 -1.45
CA PRO A 254 -16.99 -14.99 -2.32
C PRO A 254 -17.33 -14.55 -3.73
N ILE A 255 -16.50 -13.68 -4.29
CA ILE A 255 -16.68 -13.14 -5.63
C ILE A 255 -16.33 -14.24 -6.64
N PRO A 256 -17.23 -14.58 -7.58
CA PRO A 256 -16.93 -15.55 -8.62
C PRO A 256 -15.66 -15.18 -9.39
N PRO A 257 -14.81 -16.16 -9.77
CA PRO A 257 -13.54 -15.89 -10.46
C PRO A 257 -13.65 -14.97 -11.68
N HIS A 258 -14.69 -15.15 -12.51
CA HIS A 258 -14.90 -14.32 -13.70
C HIS A 258 -15.18 -12.84 -13.36
N ASP A 259 -15.97 -12.60 -12.31
CA ASP A 259 -16.29 -11.25 -11.84
C ASP A 259 -15.06 -10.58 -11.25
N LEU A 260 -14.26 -11.33 -10.46
CA LEU A 260 -13.01 -10.84 -9.90
C LEU A 260 -12.01 -10.45 -11.01
N ILE A 261 -11.88 -11.28 -12.05
CA ILE A 261 -11.03 -10.97 -13.21
C ILE A 261 -11.49 -9.68 -13.88
N SER A 262 -12.79 -9.60 -14.21
CA SER A 262 -13.39 -8.45 -14.88
C SER A 262 -13.19 -7.15 -14.11
N ILE A 263 -13.46 -7.13 -12.80
CA ILE A 263 -13.33 -5.91 -12.00
C ILE A 263 -11.88 -5.48 -11.82
N VAL A 264 -10.95 -6.41 -11.67
CA VAL A 264 -9.51 -6.11 -11.61
C VAL A 264 -9.03 -5.52 -12.93
N ASP A 265 -9.47 -6.06 -14.07
CA ASP A 265 -9.11 -5.52 -15.38
C ASP A 265 -9.71 -4.12 -15.60
N GLN A 266 -10.92 -3.86 -15.08
CA GLN A 266 -11.51 -2.52 -15.08
C GLN A 266 -10.73 -1.54 -14.20
N MET A 267 -10.27 -1.97 -13.01
CA MET A 267 -9.37 -1.17 -12.15
C MET A 267 -8.11 -0.79 -12.91
N ARG A 268 -7.46 -1.77 -13.55
CA ARG A 268 -6.25 -1.57 -14.34
C ARG A 268 -6.48 -0.64 -15.52
N LYS A 269 -7.59 -0.77 -16.23
CA LYS A 269 -7.95 0.15 -17.32
C LYS A 269 -8.10 1.59 -16.84
N SER A 270 -8.70 1.79 -15.67
CA SER A 270 -9.08 3.12 -15.18
C SER A 270 -7.98 3.80 -14.35
N PHE A 271 -7.16 3.02 -13.65
CA PHE A 271 -6.15 3.51 -12.69
C PHE A 271 -4.73 3.02 -12.99
N ARG A 272 -4.53 2.15 -13.99
CA ARG A 272 -3.26 1.47 -14.32
C ARG A 272 -2.77 0.50 -13.24
N PHE A 273 -3.59 0.23 -12.24
CA PHE A 273 -3.32 -0.69 -11.13
C PHE A 273 -4.52 -1.58 -10.84
N PRO A 274 -4.30 -2.81 -10.33
CA PRO A 274 -3.00 -3.43 -10.02
C PRO A 274 -2.13 -3.71 -11.26
N ARG A 275 -0.84 -4.02 -11.05
CA ARG A 275 0.14 -4.25 -12.13
C ARG A 275 -0.06 -5.57 -12.86
N LEU A 276 -0.66 -6.55 -12.21
CA LEU A 276 -1.05 -7.82 -12.82
C LEU A 276 -2.50 -7.73 -13.32
N GLU A 277 -2.79 -8.46 -14.40
CA GLU A 277 -4.15 -8.67 -14.90
C GLU A 277 -4.96 -9.54 -13.94
N GLY A 278 -6.29 -9.48 -14.03
CA GLY A 278 -7.19 -10.24 -13.18
C GLY A 278 -6.90 -11.74 -13.17
N LYS A 279 -6.65 -12.32 -14.36
CA LYS A 279 -6.31 -13.74 -14.52
C LYS A 279 -4.98 -14.11 -13.84
N GLU A 280 -3.99 -13.22 -13.88
CA GLU A 280 -2.68 -13.44 -13.29
C GLU A 280 -2.74 -13.36 -11.77
N ILE A 281 -3.49 -12.40 -11.24
CA ILE A 281 -3.74 -12.28 -9.79
C ILE A 281 -4.46 -13.53 -9.27
N LEU A 282 -5.51 -13.97 -9.95
CA LEU A 282 -6.25 -15.18 -9.57
C LEU A 282 -5.34 -16.41 -9.58
N HIS A 283 -4.58 -16.61 -10.64
CA HIS A 283 -3.63 -17.72 -10.74
C HIS A 283 -2.60 -17.69 -9.60
N LYS A 284 -2.03 -16.52 -9.29
CA LYS A 284 -1.09 -16.36 -8.17
C LYS A 284 -1.74 -16.59 -6.81
N ALA A 285 -2.98 -16.15 -6.61
CA ALA A 285 -3.71 -16.41 -5.37
C ALA A 285 -3.99 -17.91 -5.17
N LEU A 286 -4.31 -18.64 -6.24
CA LEU A 286 -4.47 -20.10 -6.21
C LEU A 286 -3.14 -20.79 -5.90
N GLU A 287 -2.06 -20.42 -6.59
CA GLU A 287 -0.72 -20.97 -6.34
C GLU A 287 -0.28 -20.76 -4.88
N VAL A 288 -0.50 -19.56 -4.33
CA VAL A 288 -0.22 -19.28 -2.92
C VAL A 288 -1.11 -20.13 -2.02
N SER A 289 -2.40 -20.27 -2.32
CA SER A 289 -3.33 -21.09 -1.53
C SER A 289 -2.99 -22.57 -1.55
N GLU A 290 -2.54 -23.12 -2.67
CA GLU A 290 -2.08 -24.51 -2.81
C GLU A 290 -0.81 -24.75 -1.98
N ARG A 291 0.18 -23.86 -2.10
CA ARG A 291 1.42 -23.93 -1.31
C ARG A 291 1.12 -23.87 0.18
N LEU A 292 0.24 -22.97 0.60
CA LEU A 292 -0.18 -22.85 2.01
C LEU A 292 -1.00 -24.07 2.47
N GLY A 293 -1.84 -24.63 1.60
CA GLY A 293 -2.72 -25.77 1.88
C GLY A 293 -2.00 -27.09 2.15
N SER A 294 -0.70 -27.18 1.85
CA SER A 294 0.18 -28.26 2.34
C SER A 294 0.30 -28.28 3.88
N SER A 295 -0.08 -27.19 4.55
CA SER A 295 -0.22 -27.09 6.00
C SER A 295 -1.71 -26.95 6.39
N PRO A 296 -2.23 -27.77 7.33
CA PRO A 296 -3.63 -27.69 7.75
C PRO A 296 -4.01 -26.27 8.21
N GLY A 297 -5.14 -25.75 7.70
CA GLY A 297 -5.72 -24.48 8.13
C GLY A 297 -5.07 -23.20 7.56
N ARG A 298 -4.10 -23.31 6.64
CA ARG A 298 -3.50 -22.13 5.99
C ARG A 298 -3.97 -22.06 4.54
N ARG A 299 -5.00 -21.25 4.26
CA ARG A 299 -5.43 -20.91 2.89
C ARG A 299 -5.71 -19.42 2.84
N LEU A 300 -5.55 -18.80 1.67
CA LEU A 300 -5.95 -17.40 1.54
C LEU A 300 -7.47 -17.28 1.76
N PRO A 301 -7.92 -16.21 2.44
CA PRO A 301 -9.34 -15.90 2.48
C PRO A 301 -9.87 -15.76 1.04
N PRO A 302 -11.04 -16.32 0.72
CA PRO A 302 -11.61 -16.21 -0.62
C PRO A 302 -11.97 -14.74 -0.88
N LEU A 303 -11.55 -14.14 -1.99
CA LEU A 303 -11.87 -12.73 -2.28
C LEU A 303 -13.35 -12.51 -2.59
#